data_AF-A0A4E0RLB1-F1
#
_entry.id   AF-A0A4E0RLB1-F1
#
_cell.length_a   1.000
_cell.length_b   1.000
_cell.length_c   1.000
_cell.angle_alpha   90.00
_cell.angle_beta   90.00
_cell.angle_gamma   90.00
#
_symmetry.space_group_name_H-M   'P 1'
#
loop_
_entity.id
_entity.type
_entity.pdbx_description
1 polymer ?
#
loop_
_entity_poly.entity_id
_entity_poly.type
_entity_poly.pdbx_seq_one_letter_code
_entity_poly.pdbx_strand_id
1 'polypeptide(L)'
;MRRFKCWFISTVFLLCGTTAIAQTDLLNLDSYQEGDVPSYGEDIVVQQDGKTGIKYISQQTDAIDTATIKFPVSLSGDFELFIETKATRNTKLFLINSDEYKITLQWDGGWGTTLSGLSAGEDSTGLNQSGAAKNGINKIRFSVVNNVAKVYMNDVFDGKLTLKQDLVYASLIMQNISKIYALTTSGSPTEPSYCTPTEEPTSDDCMATYSLDGKVHIPCISVPDAFGGTTVYDVKMQQQVGTFTFDLELGSVKPR
;
A
#
# COMPACT_ATOMS: atom_id res chain seq x y z
N MET A 1 68.05 -4.16 -9.01
CA MET A 1 67.13 -3.78 -7.91
C MET A 1 65.96 -3.00 -8.49
N ARG A 2 64.76 -3.58 -8.57
CA ARG A 2 63.50 -2.86 -8.90
C ARG A 2 62.46 -3.29 -7.88
N ARG A 3 62.01 -2.35 -7.04
CA ARG A 3 60.98 -2.58 -6.01
C ARG A 3 59.62 -2.28 -6.63
N PHE A 4 58.79 -3.29 -6.80
CA PHE A 4 57.37 -3.14 -7.11
C PHE A 4 56.63 -2.77 -5.83
N LYS A 5 56.01 -1.59 -5.81
CA LYS A 5 55.07 -1.17 -4.76
C LYS A 5 53.67 -1.64 -5.19
N CYS A 6 53.12 -2.64 -4.51
CA CYS A 6 51.71 -2.98 -4.62
C CYS A 6 50.90 -2.01 -3.74
N TRP A 7 50.03 -1.22 -4.35
CA TRP A 7 48.95 -0.50 -3.68
C TRP A 7 47.78 -1.48 -3.50
N PHE A 8 47.43 -1.80 -2.26
CA PHE A 8 46.17 -2.45 -1.92
C PHE A 8 45.09 -1.37 -1.89
N ILE A 9 44.26 -1.31 -2.94
CA ILE A 9 43.00 -0.54 -2.92
C ILE A 9 41.98 -1.43 -2.21
N SER A 10 41.67 -1.09 -0.96
CA SER A 10 40.62 -1.72 -0.18
C SER A 10 39.27 -1.15 -0.65
N THR A 11 38.69 -1.76 -1.68
CA THR A 11 37.35 -1.44 -2.16
C THR A 11 36.34 -2.02 -1.18
N VAL A 12 35.90 -1.20 -0.22
CA VAL A 12 34.75 -1.50 0.62
C VAL A 12 33.51 -1.49 -0.28
N PHE A 13 33.05 -2.68 -0.68
CA PHE A 13 31.73 -2.82 -1.31
C PHE A 13 30.68 -2.60 -0.23
N LEU A 14 30.11 -1.39 -0.21
CA LEU A 14 28.83 -1.14 0.46
C LEU A 14 27.78 -1.95 -0.30
N LEU A 15 27.50 -3.15 0.20
CA LEU A 15 26.37 -3.96 -0.22
C LEU A 15 25.11 -3.20 0.21
N CYS A 16 24.60 -2.36 -0.69
CA CYS A 16 23.28 -1.77 -0.56
C CYS A 16 22.29 -2.95 -0.56
N GLY A 17 21.76 -3.29 0.62
CA GLY A 17 20.84 -4.42 0.77
C GLY A 17 19.63 -4.22 -0.14
N THR A 18 19.23 -5.26 -0.85
CA THR A 18 17.97 -5.25 -1.59
C THR A 18 16.84 -5.11 -0.58
N THR A 19 16.09 -4.02 -0.66
CA THR A 19 14.87 -3.86 0.14
C THR A 19 13.87 -4.92 -0.29
N ALA A 20 13.40 -5.72 0.68
CA ALA A 20 12.32 -6.65 0.42
C ALA A 20 11.03 -5.84 0.17
N ILE A 21 10.44 -6.00 -1.02
CA ILE A 21 9.16 -5.38 -1.33
C ILE A 21 8.07 -6.25 -0.72
N ALA A 22 7.38 -5.75 0.31
CA ALA A 22 6.21 -6.42 0.85
C ALA A 22 5.05 -6.32 -0.16
N GLN A 23 4.43 -7.46 -0.46
CA GLN A 23 3.17 -7.51 -1.21
C GLN A 23 2.03 -7.78 -0.23
N THR A 24 0.97 -6.98 -0.32
CA THR A 24 -0.23 -7.10 0.51
C THR A 24 -1.40 -7.55 -0.36
N ASP A 25 -2.04 -8.66 0.00
CA ASP A 25 -3.32 -9.06 -0.59
C ASP A 25 -4.46 -8.36 0.14
N LEU A 26 -5.18 -7.48 -0.56
CA LEU A 26 -6.28 -6.71 0.01
C LEU A 26 -7.59 -7.50 0.06
N LEU A 27 -7.83 -8.46 -0.85
CA LEU A 27 -9.11 -9.17 -0.88
C LEU A 27 -9.13 -10.39 0.03
N ASN A 28 -8.01 -11.14 0.07
CA ASN A 28 -7.88 -12.41 0.79
C ASN A 28 -9.12 -13.31 0.65
N LEU A 29 -9.51 -13.63 -0.59
CA LEU A 29 -10.76 -14.38 -0.85
C LEU A 29 -10.73 -15.82 -0.30
N ASP A 30 -9.56 -16.34 0.01
CA ASP A 30 -9.40 -17.67 0.61
C ASP A 30 -10.03 -17.77 1.99
N SER A 31 -10.13 -16.65 2.74
CA SER A 31 -10.77 -16.63 4.06
C SER A 31 -12.30 -16.63 4.04
N TYR A 32 -12.93 -16.51 2.86
CA TYR A 32 -14.37 -16.40 2.70
C TYR A 32 -14.97 -17.64 2.02
N GLN A 33 -16.20 -18.00 2.36
CA GLN A 33 -17.00 -18.98 1.64
C GLN A 33 -17.86 -18.32 0.54
N GLU A 34 -18.36 -19.11 -0.41
CA GLU A 34 -19.35 -18.62 -1.37
C GLU A 34 -20.61 -18.16 -0.65
N GLY A 35 -21.10 -16.97 -1.01
CA GLY A 35 -22.22 -16.30 -0.36
C GLY A 35 -21.83 -15.31 0.74
N ASP A 36 -20.58 -15.31 1.21
CA ASP A 36 -20.12 -14.37 2.23
C ASP A 36 -20.14 -12.93 1.71
N VAL A 37 -20.39 -11.99 2.63
CA VAL A 37 -20.32 -10.54 2.39
C VAL A 37 -19.11 -9.98 3.12
N PRO A 38 -18.01 -9.64 2.42
CA PRO A 38 -16.83 -9.07 3.05
C PRO A 38 -17.12 -7.72 3.71
N SER A 39 -16.52 -7.47 4.87
CA SER A 39 -16.74 -6.24 5.66
C SER A 39 -16.18 -4.96 5.02
N TYR A 40 -15.37 -5.09 3.98
CA TYR A 40 -14.75 -3.98 3.26
C TYR A 40 -15.55 -3.53 2.04
N GLY A 41 -16.78 -4.02 1.84
CA GLY A 41 -17.61 -3.60 0.72
C GLY A 41 -19.10 -3.57 1.01
N GLU A 42 -19.80 -2.89 0.11
CA GLU A 42 -21.24 -2.67 0.09
C GLU A 42 -21.80 -3.28 -1.20
N ASP A 43 -22.95 -3.94 -1.10
CA ASP A 43 -23.63 -4.61 -2.22
C ASP A 43 -22.77 -5.63 -2.98
N ILE A 44 -21.82 -6.25 -2.28
CA ILE A 44 -20.93 -7.29 -2.80
C ILE A 44 -21.19 -8.65 -2.18
N VAL A 45 -20.79 -9.70 -2.89
CA VAL A 45 -20.82 -11.08 -2.42
C VAL A 45 -19.64 -11.85 -3.00
N VAL A 46 -19.10 -12.79 -2.22
CA VAL A 46 -18.11 -13.75 -2.70
C VAL A 46 -18.84 -14.85 -3.47
N GLN A 47 -18.40 -15.10 -4.69
CA GLN A 47 -18.88 -16.19 -5.54
C GLN A 47 -17.72 -17.10 -5.92
N GLN A 48 -18.03 -18.32 -6.36
CA GLN A 48 -17.04 -19.25 -6.87
C GLN A 48 -17.41 -19.66 -8.31
N ASP A 49 -16.47 -19.58 -9.24
CA ASP A 49 -16.71 -20.05 -10.59
C ASP A 49 -16.86 -21.58 -10.59
N GLY A 50 -18.04 -22.09 -10.93
CA GLY A 50 -18.33 -23.52 -10.85
C GLY A 50 -17.49 -24.41 -11.80
N LYS A 51 -16.75 -23.83 -12.76
CA LYS A 51 -15.86 -24.59 -13.65
C LYS A 51 -14.41 -24.57 -13.16
N THR A 52 -13.91 -23.42 -12.73
CA THR A 52 -12.50 -23.26 -12.35
C THR A 52 -12.27 -23.39 -10.85
N GLY A 53 -13.31 -23.25 -10.04
CA GLY A 53 -13.24 -23.19 -8.59
C GLY A 53 -12.64 -21.88 -8.05
N ILE A 54 -12.35 -20.90 -8.92
CA ILE A 54 -11.72 -19.62 -8.50
C ILE A 54 -12.79 -18.73 -7.87
N LYS A 55 -12.49 -18.20 -6.68
CA LYS A 55 -13.34 -17.23 -5.98
C LYS A 55 -13.20 -15.83 -6.57
N TYR A 56 -14.28 -15.05 -6.54
CA TYR A 56 -14.29 -13.66 -6.94
C TYR A 56 -15.34 -12.86 -6.16
N ILE A 57 -15.16 -11.56 -6.08
CA ILE A 57 -16.17 -10.62 -5.60
C ILE A 57 -17.01 -10.14 -6.78
N SER A 58 -18.32 -10.14 -6.61
CA SER A 58 -19.28 -9.54 -7.55
C SER A 58 -20.37 -8.78 -6.84
N GLN A 59 -21.13 -7.97 -7.59
CA GLN A 59 -22.35 -7.34 -7.09
C GLN A 59 -23.39 -8.38 -6.66
N GLN A 60 -24.13 -8.10 -5.59
CA GLN A 60 -25.32 -8.87 -5.19
C GLN A 60 -26.40 -8.77 -6.26
N THR A 61 -27.16 -9.85 -6.50
CA THR A 61 -28.06 -9.92 -7.66
C THR A 61 -29.26 -8.98 -7.55
N ASP A 62 -29.64 -8.62 -6.33
CA ASP A 62 -30.77 -7.78 -5.94
C ASP A 62 -30.37 -6.37 -5.49
N ALA A 63 -29.08 -6.02 -5.58
CA ALA A 63 -28.59 -4.69 -5.24
C ALA A 63 -29.16 -3.63 -6.20
N ILE A 64 -29.74 -2.58 -5.61
CA ILE A 64 -30.21 -1.40 -6.34
C ILE A 64 -29.04 -0.44 -6.59
N ASP A 65 -28.15 -0.34 -5.62
CA ASP A 65 -26.98 0.52 -5.63
C ASP A 65 -25.76 -0.20 -6.25
N THR A 66 -24.72 0.57 -6.51
CA THR A 66 -23.52 0.09 -7.19
C THR A 66 -22.57 -0.59 -6.21
N ALA A 67 -22.23 -1.85 -6.47
CA ALA A 67 -21.22 -2.59 -5.71
C ALA A 67 -19.94 -1.78 -5.52
N THR A 68 -19.54 -1.62 -4.26
CA THR A 68 -18.40 -0.80 -3.87
C THR A 68 -17.51 -1.57 -2.90
N ILE A 69 -16.18 -1.49 -3.08
CA ILE A 69 -15.20 -1.91 -2.07
C ILE A 69 -14.34 -0.73 -1.67
N LYS A 70 -13.93 -0.70 -0.40
CA LYS A 70 -13.11 0.36 0.18
C LYS A 70 -12.06 -0.24 1.11
N PHE A 71 -10.81 0.06 0.81
CA PHE A 71 -9.67 -0.33 1.64
C PHE A 71 -8.96 0.91 2.20
N PRO A 72 -8.67 0.95 3.51
CA PRO A 72 -7.66 1.85 4.03
C PRO A 72 -6.30 1.39 3.52
N VAL A 73 -5.54 2.31 2.93
CA VAL A 73 -4.19 2.04 2.42
C VAL A 73 -3.27 3.19 2.84
N SER A 74 -1.95 3.00 2.72
CA SER A 74 -0.97 4.07 2.92
C SER A 74 0.08 3.94 1.82
N LEU A 75 -0.26 4.48 0.64
CA LEU A 75 0.58 4.36 -0.57
C LEU A 75 1.24 5.70 -0.85
N SER A 76 2.57 5.71 -0.90
CA SER A 76 3.39 6.89 -1.18
C SER A 76 4.65 6.49 -1.97
N GLY A 77 5.25 7.45 -2.68
CA GLY A 77 6.45 7.22 -3.47
C GLY A 77 6.24 6.20 -4.59
N ASP A 78 7.14 5.21 -4.67
CA ASP A 78 7.10 4.17 -5.69
C ASP A 78 6.28 2.97 -5.21
N PHE A 79 5.17 2.68 -5.89
CA PHE A 79 4.27 1.58 -5.56
C PHE A 79 3.59 0.99 -6.79
N GLU A 80 3.06 -0.23 -6.65
CA GLU A 80 2.27 -0.88 -7.67
C GLU A 80 0.97 -1.46 -7.09
N LEU A 81 -0.09 -1.40 -7.90
CA LEU A 81 -1.35 -2.10 -7.67
C LEU A 81 -1.55 -3.12 -8.78
N PHE A 82 -1.94 -4.33 -8.41
CA PHE A 82 -2.29 -5.40 -9.33
C PHE A 82 -3.74 -5.80 -9.11
N ILE A 83 -4.51 -5.83 -10.19
CA ILE A 83 -5.93 -6.16 -10.17
C ILE A 83 -6.17 -7.25 -11.20
N GLU A 84 -6.78 -8.35 -10.79
CA GLU A 84 -7.31 -9.34 -11.73
C GLU A 84 -8.82 -9.22 -11.76
N THR A 85 -9.38 -8.84 -12.90
CA THR A 85 -10.81 -8.53 -13.02
C THR A 85 -11.38 -8.91 -14.38
N LYS A 86 -12.66 -9.26 -14.39
CA LYS A 86 -13.48 -9.26 -15.60
C LYS A 86 -14.45 -8.08 -15.48
N ALA A 87 -14.01 -6.91 -15.95
CA ALA A 87 -14.75 -5.68 -15.79
C ALA A 87 -16.02 -5.65 -16.67
N THR A 88 -17.05 -4.97 -16.18
CA THR A 88 -18.25 -4.56 -16.95
C THR A 88 -18.12 -3.10 -17.36
N ARG A 89 -19.18 -2.55 -17.96
CA ARG A 89 -19.26 -1.12 -18.25
C ARG A 89 -19.03 -0.30 -16.98
N ASN A 90 -18.22 0.76 -17.13
CA ASN A 90 -18.04 1.82 -16.16
C ASN A 90 -17.46 1.38 -14.80
N THR A 91 -16.67 0.31 -14.74
CA THR A 91 -15.91 -0.05 -13.54
C THR A 91 -14.89 1.04 -13.24
N LYS A 92 -14.85 1.53 -11.99
CA LYS A 92 -13.93 2.60 -11.57
C LYS A 92 -13.07 2.16 -10.40
N LEU A 93 -11.83 2.63 -10.38
CA LEU A 93 -10.94 2.61 -9.22
C LEU A 93 -10.54 4.03 -8.90
N PHE A 94 -10.54 4.34 -7.61
CA PHE A 94 -10.12 5.61 -7.06
C PHE A 94 -8.98 5.38 -6.05
N LEU A 95 -7.93 6.20 -6.15
CA LEU A 95 -6.97 6.40 -5.08
C LEU A 95 -7.15 7.81 -4.56
N ILE A 96 -7.43 7.94 -3.26
CA ILE A 96 -7.81 9.21 -2.63
C ILE A 96 -6.78 9.55 -1.56
N ASN A 97 -6.21 10.75 -1.67
CA ASN A 97 -5.37 11.38 -0.64
C ASN A 97 -6.22 12.19 0.36
N SER A 98 -5.66 12.56 1.51
CA SER A 98 -6.32 13.37 2.54
C SER A 98 -6.89 14.69 2.03
N ASP A 99 -6.25 15.29 1.03
CA ASP A 99 -6.60 16.60 0.49
C ASP A 99 -7.56 16.48 -0.70
N GLU A 100 -8.32 15.39 -0.76
CA GLU A 100 -9.26 15.03 -1.83
C GLU A 100 -8.64 14.86 -3.23
N TYR A 101 -7.32 14.97 -3.37
CA TYR A 101 -6.64 14.64 -4.62
C TYR A 101 -6.89 13.17 -4.98
N LYS A 102 -7.51 12.95 -6.13
CA LYS A 102 -8.02 11.64 -6.54
C LYS A 102 -7.42 11.22 -7.88
N ILE A 103 -6.79 10.05 -7.92
CA ILE A 103 -6.52 9.34 -9.17
C ILE A 103 -7.76 8.52 -9.51
N THR A 104 -8.24 8.60 -10.74
CA THR A 104 -9.34 7.78 -11.25
C THR A 104 -8.87 6.92 -12.41
N LEU A 105 -9.11 5.62 -12.33
CA LEU A 105 -8.99 4.68 -13.42
C LEU A 105 -10.39 4.18 -13.76
N GLN A 106 -10.78 4.27 -15.02
CA GLN A 106 -12.07 3.79 -15.49
C GLN A 106 -11.88 2.80 -16.63
N TRP A 107 -12.63 1.70 -16.55
CA TRP A 107 -12.63 0.64 -17.54
C TRP A 107 -14.05 0.41 -18.05
N ASP A 108 -14.16 0.07 -19.33
CA ASP A 108 -15.41 -0.32 -19.94
C ASP A 108 -15.34 -1.75 -20.46
N GLY A 109 -16.17 -2.62 -19.90
CA GLY A 109 -16.42 -3.99 -20.36
C GLY A 109 -17.57 -4.04 -21.35
N GLY A 110 -17.25 -4.02 -22.65
CA GLY A 110 -18.18 -4.29 -23.75
C GLY A 110 -17.78 -5.59 -24.46
N TRP A 111 -17.33 -5.46 -25.72
CA TRP A 111 -16.72 -6.55 -26.51
C TRP A 111 -15.29 -6.92 -26.05
N GLY A 112 -14.94 -6.52 -24.84
CA GLY A 112 -13.63 -6.59 -24.21
C GLY A 112 -13.50 -5.47 -23.18
N THR A 113 -12.56 -5.62 -22.26
CA THR A 113 -12.22 -4.56 -21.31
C THR A 113 -11.20 -3.63 -21.95
N THR A 114 -11.45 -2.33 -21.90
CA THR A 114 -10.50 -1.27 -22.25
C THR A 114 -10.41 -0.27 -21.12
N LEU A 115 -9.23 0.30 -20.90
CA LEU A 115 -9.14 1.58 -20.18
C LEU A 115 -9.95 2.60 -20.99
N SER A 116 -10.84 3.34 -20.33
CA SER A 116 -11.65 4.39 -20.96
C SER A 116 -11.45 5.75 -20.32
N GLY A 117 -10.86 5.80 -19.12
CA GLY A 117 -10.48 7.05 -18.49
C GLY A 117 -9.31 6.87 -17.54
N LEU A 118 -8.37 7.81 -17.59
CA LEU A 118 -7.28 7.92 -16.65
C LEU A 118 -7.07 9.41 -16.31
N SER A 119 -7.28 9.78 -15.04
CA SER A 119 -7.22 11.16 -14.58
C SER A 119 -6.66 11.25 -13.15
N ALA A 120 -6.17 12.43 -12.76
CA ALA A 120 -5.67 12.73 -11.42
C ALA A 120 -5.93 14.19 -11.01
N GLY A 121 -6.74 14.39 -9.97
CA GLY A 121 -7.23 15.71 -9.55
C GLY A 121 -8.31 16.29 -10.48
N GLU A 122 -8.83 17.46 -10.14
CA GLU A 122 -9.89 18.15 -10.91
C GLU A 122 -9.38 18.70 -12.26
N ASP A 123 -8.11 19.10 -12.33
CA ASP A 123 -7.54 19.80 -13.49
C ASP A 123 -6.90 18.89 -14.55
N SER A 124 -6.90 17.57 -14.33
CA SER A 124 -6.29 16.68 -15.31
C SER A 124 -7.16 16.56 -16.56
N THR A 125 -6.58 16.91 -17.71
CA THR A 125 -7.13 16.52 -19.00
C THR A 125 -7.13 15.00 -19.07
N GLY A 126 -8.28 14.40 -18.80
CA GLY A 126 -8.43 12.94 -18.80
C GLY A 126 -7.85 12.36 -20.08
N LEU A 127 -6.96 11.37 -19.94
CA LEU A 127 -6.44 10.67 -21.09
C LEU A 127 -7.50 9.67 -21.55
N ASN A 128 -8.20 10.01 -22.64
CA ASN A 128 -8.97 9.04 -23.42
C ASN A 128 -8.00 8.15 -24.18
N GLN A 129 -7.47 7.11 -23.54
CA GLN A 129 -6.71 6.07 -24.22
C GLN A 129 -7.64 4.91 -24.51
N SER A 130 -7.96 4.67 -25.78
CA SER A 130 -8.65 3.45 -26.18
C SER A 130 -7.60 2.37 -26.40
N GLY A 131 -7.24 1.65 -25.35
CA GLY A 131 -6.55 0.37 -25.49
C GLY A 131 -7.31 -0.58 -26.41
N ALA A 132 -6.62 -1.52 -27.04
CA ALA A 132 -7.30 -2.59 -27.77
C ALA A 132 -8.16 -3.41 -26.80
N ALA A 133 -9.44 -3.61 -27.12
CA ALA A 133 -10.36 -4.39 -26.28
C ALA A 133 -9.82 -5.81 -26.07
N LYS A 134 -9.76 -6.23 -24.80
CA LYS A 134 -9.27 -7.56 -24.44
C LYS A 134 -10.38 -8.40 -23.83
N ASN A 135 -10.56 -9.60 -24.39
CA ASN A 135 -11.54 -10.57 -23.90
C ASN A 135 -10.99 -11.39 -22.74
N GLY A 136 -11.85 -11.72 -21.77
CA GLY A 136 -11.52 -12.62 -20.66
C GLY A 136 -11.24 -11.91 -19.33
N ILE A 137 -10.47 -12.59 -18.47
CA ILE A 137 -9.95 -12.00 -17.23
C ILE A 137 -8.75 -11.13 -17.60
N ASN A 138 -8.77 -9.89 -17.14
CA ASN A 138 -7.72 -8.91 -17.39
C ASN A 138 -6.88 -8.70 -16.14
N LYS A 139 -5.57 -8.66 -16.33
CA LYS A 139 -4.57 -8.28 -15.33
C LYS A 139 -4.24 -6.81 -15.54
N ILE A 140 -4.61 -5.98 -14.60
CA ILE A 140 -4.34 -4.55 -14.63
C ILE A 140 -3.22 -4.28 -13.64
N ARG A 141 -2.13 -3.68 -14.12
CA ARG A 141 -1.04 -3.18 -13.28
C ARG A 141 -1.02 -1.66 -13.34
N PHE A 142 -1.21 -1.03 -12.20
CA PHE A 142 -0.99 0.40 -12.01
C PHE A 142 0.33 0.59 -11.27
N SER A 143 1.29 1.26 -11.90
CA SER A 143 2.66 1.39 -11.40
C SER A 143 3.00 2.87 -11.28
N VAL A 144 3.38 3.32 -10.08
CA VAL A 144 3.84 4.67 -9.82
C VAL A 144 5.34 4.61 -9.58
N VAL A 145 6.09 5.33 -10.42
CA VAL A 145 7.54 5.44 -10.28
C VAL A 145 7.94 6.89 -10.52
N ASN A 146 8.63 7.53 -9.56
CA ASN A 146 9.05 8.92 -9.64
C ASN A 146 7.88 9.88 -10.01
N ASN A 147 6.74 9.73 -9.34
CA ASN A 147 5.52 10.50 -9.59
C ASN A 147 4.93 10.34 -11.01
N VAL A 148 5.33 9.31 -11.75
CA VAL A 148 4.72 8.97 -13.03
C VAL A 148 3.95 7.67 -12.86
N ALA A 149 2.62 7.78 -12.90
CA ALA A 149 1.72 6.65 -12.92
C ALA A 149 1.63 6.08 -14.33
N LYS A 150 1.73 4.76 -14.46
CA LYS A 150 1.58 4.00 -15.70
C LYS A 150 0.56 2.89 -15.49
N VAL A 151 -0.32 2.71 -16.46
CA VAL A 151 -1.29 1.63 -16.51
C VAL A 151 -0.85 0.62 -17.56
N TYR A 152 -0.90 -0.65 -17.18
CA TYR A 152 -0.71 -1.77 -18.08
C TYR A 152 -1.93 -2.69 -17.97
N MET A 153 -2.41 -3.18 -19.10
CA MET A 153 -3.46 -4.18 -19.16
C MET A 153 -2.93 -5.42 -19.88
N ASN A 154 -2.94 -6.57 -19.22
CA ASN A 154 -2.33 -7.82 -19.67
C ASN A 154 -0.90 -7.58 -20.19
N ASP A 155 -0.08 -6.94 -19.34
CA ASP A 155 1.32 -6.57 -19.60
C ASP A 155 1.57 -5.62 -20.79
N VAL A 156 0.51 -5.10 -21.42
CA VAL A 156 0.61 -4.09 -22.48
C VAL A 156 0.39 -2.72 -21.88
N PHE A 157 1.30 -1.79 -22.17
CA PHE A 157 1.18 -0.39 -21.77
C PHE A 157 -0.08 0.24 -22.37
N ASP A 158 -0.89 0.87 -21.52
CA ASP A 158 -2.21 1.40 -21.88
C ASP A 158 -2.38 2.88 -21.55
N GLY A 159 -1.50 3.45 -20.72
CA GLY A 159 -1.50 4.88 -20.46
C GLY A 159 -0.53 5.31 -19.36
N LYS A 160 -0.31 6.62 -19.26
CA LYS A 160 0.50 7.21 -18.18
C LYS A 160 0.01 8.61 -17.83
N LEU A 161 0.21 9.03 -16.59
CA LEU A 161 -0.06 10.40 -16.15
C LEU A 161 1.01 10.84 -15.13
N THR A 162 1.24 12.14 -15.03
CA THR A 162 2.15 12.72 -14.03
C THR A 162 1.35 13.12 -12.78
N LEU A 163 1.81 12.70 -11.61
CA LEU A 163 1.22 12.96 -10.32
C LEU A 163 1.87 14.18 -9.64
N LYS A 164 1.17 14.77 -8.67
CA LYS A 164 1.83 15.70 -7.74
C LYS A 164 2.84 14.92 -6.87
N GLN A 165 3.88 15.62 -6.44
CA GLN A 165 4.89 15.05 -5.54
C GLN A 165 4.32 14.92 -4.13
N ASP A 166 4.96 14.07 -3.33
CA ASP A 166 4.72 13.93 -1.88
C ASP A 166 3.27 13.59 -1.50
N LEU A 167 2.55 12.89 -2.38
CA LEU A 167 1.20 12.42 -2.10
C LEU A 167 1.21 11.10 -1.33
N VAL A 168 0.32 11.02 -0.34
CA VAL A 168 0.00 9.79 0.40
C VAL A 168 -1.46 9.42 0.14
N TYR A 169 -1.71 8.32 -0.56
CA TYR A 169 -3.07 7.84 -0.77
C TYR A 169 -3.52 7.03 0.44
N ALA A 170 -4.60 7.49 1.08
CA ALA A 170 -5.15 6.93 2.31
C ALA A 170 -6.29 5.93 2.06
N SER A 171 -6.92 5.99 0.87
CA SER A 171 -8.05 5.14 0.53
C SER A 171 -7.97 4.64 -0.91
N LEU A 172 -8.24 3.36 -1.08
CA LEU A 172 -8.51 2.73 -2.38
C LEU A 172 -10.00 2.37 -2.41
N ILE A 173 -10.71 2.84 -3.44
CA ILE A 173 -12.14 2.55 -3.63
C ILE A 173 -12.34 1.98 -5.03
N MET A 174 -13.10 0.89 -5.17
CA MET A 174 -13.59 0.45 -6.49
C MET A 174 -15.11 0.46 -6.52
N GLN A 175 -15.69 0.85 -7.65
CA GLN A 175 -17.12 0.96 -7.89
C GLN A 175 -17.53 0.27 -9.19
N ASN A 176 -18.82 -0.07 -9.30
CA ASN A 176 -19.40 -0.79 -10.46
C ASN A 176 -18.65 -2.10 -10.72
N ILE A 177 -18.49 -2.88 -9.65
CA ILE A 177 -17.72 -4.11 -9.66
C ILE A 177 -18.55 -5.23 -10.30
N SER A 178 -18.00 -5.89 -11.33
CA SER A 178 -18.58 -7.12 -11.85
C SER A 178 -17.94 -8.37 -11.28
N LYS A 179 -16.65 -8.60 -11.58
CA LYS A 179 -15.89 -9.71 -11.02
C LYS A 179 -14.47 -9.27 -10.71
N ILE A 180 -14.05 -9.32 -9.46
CA ILE A 180 -12.66 -9.11 -9.05
C ILE A 180 -12.14 -10.39 -8.40
N TYR A 181 -11.05 -10.91 -8.94
CA TYR A 181 -10.41 -12.15 -8.51
C TYR A 181 -9.25 -11.88 -7.56
N ALA A 182 -8.52 -10.78 -7.78
CA ALA A 182 -7.42 -10.37 -6.93
C ALA A 182 -7.26 -8.85 -6.93
N LEU A 183 -6.87 -8.30 -5.78
CA LEU A 183 -6.39 -6.93 -5.64
C LEU A 183 -5.21 -6.96 -4.67
N THR A 184 -4.01 -6.68 -5.17
CA THR A 184 -2.81 -6.65 -4.34
C THR A 184 -2.07 -5.34 -4.53
N THR A 185 -1.33 -4.94 -3.51
CA THR A 185 -0.46 -3.78 -3.55
C THR A 185 0.97 -4.21 -3.25
N SER A 186 1.94 -3.54 -3.85
CA SER A 186 3.35 -3.70 -3.52
C SER A 186 4.04 -2.35 -3.56
N GLY A 187 5.18 -2.26 -2.89
CA GLY A 187 5.90 -1.01 -2.72
C GLY A 187 6.17 -0.78 -1.24
N SER A 188 7.25 -0.06 -0.97
CA SER A 188 7.49 0.39 0.40
C SER A 188 6.50 1.52 0.65
N PRO A 189 5.81 1.59 1.81
CA PRO A 189 5.51 2.90 2.36
C PRO A 189 6.86 3.59 2.37
N THR A 190 7.01 4.59 1.51
CA THR A 190 8.21 5.40 1.55
C THR A 190 7.96 6.21 2.81
N GLU A 191 8.36 5.69 3.98
CA GLU A 191 8.71 6.60 5.06
C GLU A 191 9.60 7.62 4.39
N PRO A 192 9.27 8.91 4.44
CA PRO A 192 10.06 9.92 3.77
C PRO A 192 11.49 9.70 4.23
N SER A 193 12.30 9.16 3.32
CA SER A 193 13.70 8.88 3.56
C SER A 193 14.36 10.23 3.50
N TYR A 194 14.19 10.99 4.58
CA TYR A 194 15.06 12.08 4.94
C TYR A 194 16.43 11.46 5.23
N CYS A 195 17.13 11.07 4.17
CA CYS A 195 18.59 11.10 4.16
C CYS A 195 19.06 12.54 3.94
N THR A 196 18.27 13.53 4.39
CA THR A 196 18.88 14.73 4.93
C THR A 196 19.77 14.25 6.06
N PRO A 197 21.06 14.60 6.10
CA PRO A 197 21.78 14.59 7.37
C PRO A 197 21.04 15.61 8.23
N THR A 198 20.00 15.17 8.93
CA THR A 198 19.57 15.80 10.16
C THR A 198 20.83 15.77 10.99
N GLU A 199 21.49 16.92 11.12
CA GLU A 199 22.44 17.15 12.17
C GLU A 199 21.82 16.54 13.42
N GLU A 200 22.39 15.44 13.88
CA GLU A 200 21.90 14.72 15.04
C GLU A 200 21.61 15.80 16.10
N PRO A 201 20.40 15.91 16.66
CA PRO A 201 20.38 16.28 18.06
C PRO A 201 21.26 15.19 18.67
N THR A 202 22.42 15.60 19.18
CA THR A 202 23.30 14.78 19.98
C THR A 202 22.45 14.21 21.11
N SER A 203 21.86 13.05 20.84
CA SER A 203 20.91 12.35 21.68
C SER A 203 21.49 10.96 21.85
N ASP A 204 22.58 10.93 22.60
CA ASP A 204 23.16 9.75 23.25
C ASP A 204 22.17 9.00 24.17
N ASP A 205 20.86 9.30 24.14
CA ASP A 205 19.93 8.97 25.22
C ASP A 205 18.71 8.12 24.80
N CYS A 206 18.59 7.62 23.56
CA CYS A 206 17.46 6.77 23.15
C CYS A 206 17.79 5.26 23.15
N MET A 207 18.66 4.83 24.05
CA MET A 207 18.99 3.42 24.21
C MET A 207 18.06 2.78 25.25
N ALA A 208 17.32 1.74 24.84
CA ALA A 208 16.58 0.93 25.78
C ALA A 208 17.55 0.21 26.73
N THR A 209 17.31 0.30 28.03
CA THR A 209 18.12 -0.42 29.04
C THR A 209 17.30 -1.51 29.69
N TYR A 210 17.96 -2.63 30.00
CA TYR A 210 17.39 -3.74 30.76
C TYR A 210 18.23 -3.99 32.00
N SER A 211 17.58 -4.04 33.15
CA SER A 211 18.23 -4.22 34.44
C SER A 211 18.08 -5.65 34.96
N LEU A 212 18.96 -6.03 35.90
CA LEU A 212 18.97 -7.38 36.50
C LEU A 212 17.71 -7.68 37.34
N ASP A 213 16.96 -6.66 37.77
CA ASP A 213 15.65 -6.80 38.42
C ASP A 213 14.49 -6.91 37.41
N GLY A 214 14.80 -7.04 36.12
CA GLY A 214 13.82 -7.27 35.07
C GLY A 214 13.08 -6.02 34.61
N LYS A 215 13.63 -4.82 34.81
CA LYS A 215 13.02 -3.58 34.31
C LYS A 215 13.57 -3.24 32.94
N VAL A 216 12.68 -2.82 32.06
CA VAL A 216 13.02 -2.20 30.77
C VAL A 216 12.68 -0.72 30.86
N HIS A 217 13.63 0.13 30.46
CA HIS A 217 13.42 1.57 30.34
C HIS A 217 13.67 2.01 28.89
N ILE A 218 12.68 2.64 28.28
CA ILE A 218 12.73 3.18 26.92
C ILE A 218 12.42 4.69 27.00
N PRO A 219 13.44 5.56 26.91
CA PRO A 219 13.29 7.00 27.23
C PRO A 219 12.70 7.87 26.10
N CYS A 220 12.20 7.25 25.02
CA CYS A 220 11.99 7.94 23.74
C CYS A 220 10.96 7.27 22.79
N ILE A 221 9.83 6.76 23.32
CA ILE A 221 8.79 6.18 22.45
C ILE A 221 7.99 7.29 21.76
N SER A 222 8.14 7.41 20.45
CA SER A 222 7.35 8.33 19.62
C SER A 222 5.97 7.76 19.31
N VAL A 223 4.90 8.46 19.70
CA VAL A 223 3.51 8.09 19.43
C VAL A 223 2.84 9.18 18.59
N PRO A 224 2.30 8.86 17.41
CA PRO A 224 1.53 9.81 16.61
C PRO A 224 0.27 10.26 17.36
N ASP A 225 -0.06 11.55 17.25
CA ASP A 225 -1.33 12.08 17.74
C ASP A 225 -2.39 12.17 16.62
N ALA A 226 -3.63 12.44 17.02
CA ALA A 226 -4.78 12.51 16.10
C ALA A 226 -4.72 13.70 15.12
N PHE A 227 -3.78 14.63 15.29
CA PHE A 227 -3.64 15.83 14.49
C PHE A 227 -2.36 15.81 13.63
N GLY A 228 -1.69 14.65 13.53
CA GLY A 228 -0.48 14.49 12.71
C GLY A 228 0.80 14.95 13.40
N GLY A 229 0.75 15.31 14.68
CA GLY A 229 1.92 15.52 15.52
C GLY A 229 2.48 14.21 16.08
N THR A 230 3.58 14.31 16.83
CA THR A 230 4.21 13.17 17.51
C THR A 230 4.55 13.58 18.93
N THR A 231 4.12 12.78 19.91
CA THR A 231 4.49 12.95 21.33
C THR A 231 5.50 11.87 21.71
N VAL A 232 6.58 12.26 22.37
CA VAL A 232 7.62 11.33 22.85
C VAL A 232 7.33 10.96 24.30
N TYR A 233 7.38 9.68 24.63
CA TYR A 233 7.13 9.15 25.97
C TYR A 233 8.38 8.49 26.56
N ASP A 234 8.60 8.71 27.85
CA ASP A 234 9.45 7.85 28.67
C ASP A 234 8.59 6.71 29.22
N VAL A 235 9.01 5.47 28.95
CA VAL A 235 8.26 4.27 29.30
C VAL A 235 9.12 3.32 30.11
N LYS A 236 8.56 2.86 31.25
CA LYS A 236 9.14 1.80 32.07
C LYS A 236 8.22 0.59 32.10
N MET A 237 8.82 -0.59 32.01
CA MET A 237 8.10 -1.86 32.02
C MET A 237 8.79 -2.84 32.96
N GLN A 238 8.02 -3.71 33.59
CA GLN A 238 8.51 -4.71 34.54
C GLN A 238 8.25 -6.12 33.98
N GLN A 239 9.28 -6.94 33.93
CA GLN A 239 9.16 -8.32 33.48
C GLN A 239 8.32 -9.15 34.45
N GLN A 240 7.44 -9.98 33.90
CA GLN A 240 6.69 -10.98 34.64
C GLN A 240 7.59 -12.17 35.03
N VAL A 241 7.42 -12.67 36.26
CA VAL A 241 8.29 -13.71 36.82
C VAL A 241 8.17 -15.00 36.00
N GLY A 242 9.30 -15.49 35.48
CA GLY A 242 9.37 -16.75 34.76
C GLY A 242 8.97 -16.68 33.28
N THR A 243 8.73 -15.49 32.73
CA THR A 243 8.34 -15.28 31.33
C THR A 243 9.14 -14.13 30.71
N PHE A 244 9.14 -14.02 29.37
CA PHE A 244 9.68 -12.85 28.66
C PHE A 244 8.53 -11.94 28.22
N THR A 245 7.68 -11.57 29.17
CA THR A 245 6.57 -10.64 29.01
C THR A 245 6.76 -9.50 30.00
N PHE A 246 6.33 -8.30 29.62
CA PHE A 246 6.54 -7.09 30.41
C PHE A 246 5.22 -6.40 30.66
N ASP A 247 4.97 -6.02 31.90
CA ASP A 247 3.85 -5.18 32.29
C ASP A 247 4.27 -3.71 32.24
N LEU A 248 3.47 -2.91 31.56
CA LEU A 248 3.67 -1.47 31.47
C LEU A 248 3.39 -0.83 32.84
N GLU A 249 4.38 -0.11 33.39
CA GLU A 249 4.15 0.68 34.60
C GLU A 249 3.40 1.96 34.20
N LEU A 250 2.06 1.96 34.29
CA LEU A 250 1.23 3.08 33.84
C LEU A 250 1.57 4.43 34.50
N GLY A 251 2.06 4.42 35.75
CA GLY A 251 2.52 5.62 36.45
C GLY A 251 3.85 6.19 35.94
N SER A 252 4.57 5.44 35.11
CA SER A 252 5.85 5.84 34.50
C SER A 252 5.67 6.58 33.17
N VAL A 253 4.55 6.37 32.49
CA VAL A 253 4.27 6.95 31.16
C VAL A 253 4.08 8.45 31.31
N LYS A 254 5.09 9.21 30.89
CA LYS A 254 5.06 10.68 30.91
C LYS A 254 5.49 11.21 29.55
N PRO A 255 4.76 12.18 28.99
CA PRO A 255 5.23 12.90 27.82
C PRO A 255 6.52 13.65 28.20
N ARG A 256 7.49 13.62 27.30
CA ARG A 256 8.77 14.32 27.41
C ARG A 256 8.70 15.72 26.80
#